data_AF-U3AVZ4-F1
#
_entry.id   AF-U3AVZ4-F1
#
_cell.length_a   1.000
_cell.length_b   1.000
_cell.length_c   1.000
_cell.angle_alpha   90.00
_cell.angle_beta   90.00
_cell.angle_gamma   90.00
#
_symmetry.space_group_name_H-M   'P 1'
#
loop_
_entity.id
_entity.type
_entity.pdbx_description
1 polymer ?
#
loop_
_entity_poly.entity_id
_entity_poly.type
_entity_poly.pdbx_seq_one_letter_code
_entity_poly.pdbx_strand_id
1 'polypeptide(L)' 'MPTYQVTYFNAKHAVMDSEAIFMKSLTNAKRSAEHHAPEGAMRIEIKDLMDQMLSRMTLDDDWVDSSKD' A
#
# COMPACT_ATOMS: atom_id res chain seq x y z
N MET A 1 14.21 9.32 -5.74
CA MET A 1 13.31 8.66 -4.77
C MET A 1 12.15 8.11 -5.57
N PRO A 2 11.89 6.79 -5.55
CA PRO A 2 10.70 6.23 -6.18
C PRO A 2 9.42 6.87 -5.65
N THR A 3 8.41 6.91 -6.52
CA THR A 3 7.05 7.28 -6.13
C THR A 3 6.24 6.00 -6.00
N TYR A 4 5.46 5.90 -4.94
CA TYR A 4 4.58 4.77 -4.67
C TYR A 4 3.15 5.29 -4.59
N GLN A 5 2.23 4.61 -5.28
CA GLN A 5 0.80 4.86 -5.11
C GLN A 5 0.27 3.94 -4.02
N VAL A 6 -0.19 4.52 -2.92
CA VAL A 6 -0.81 3.81 -1.81
C VAL A 6 -2.32 3.91 -1.95
N THR A 7 -3.03 2.80 -1.77
CA THR A 7 -4.49 2.77 -1.76
C THR A 7 -4.99 1.99 -0.56
N TYR A 8 -5.94 2.58 0.18
CA TYR A 8 -6.55 2.01 1.36
C TYR A 8 -7.96 1.53 1.03
N PHE A 9 -8.33 0.34 1.51
CA PHE A 9 -9.63 -0.26 1.26
C PHE A 9 -10.30 -0.67 2.56
N ASN A 10 -11.63 -0.51 2.63
CA ASN A 10 -12.41 -1.01 3.76
C ASN A 10 -12.78 -2.50 3.59
N ALA A 11 -13.51 -3.05 4.57
CA ALA A 11 -13.99 -4.44 4.57
C ALA A 11 -14.86 -4.82 3.34
N LYS A 12 -15.47 -3.84 2.64
CA LYS A 12 -16.25 -4.07 1.41
C LYS A 12 -15.40 -3.97 0.15
N HIS A 13 -14.07 -3.89 0.29
CA HIS A 13 -13.10 -3.65 -0.79
C HIS A 13 -13.35 -2.34 -1.55
N ALA A 14 -14.04 -1.38 -0.94
CA ALA A 14 -14.18 -0.05 -1.49
C ALA A 14 -12.97 0.81 -1.10
N VAL A 15 -12.48 1.60 -2.05
CA VAL A 15 -11.41 2.57 -1.81
C VAL A 15 -11.88 3.59 -0.77
N MET A 16 -11.10 3.75 0.28
CA MET A 16 -11.29 4.75 1.32
C MET A 16 -10.49 6.01 1.02
N ASP A 17 -9.23 5.82 0.65
CA ASP A 17 -8.29 6.89 0.34
C ASP A 17 -7.17 6.39 -0.57
N SER A 18 -6.49 7.31 -1.24
CA SER A 18 -5.31 7.01 -2.03
C SER A 18 -4.38 8.21 -2.10
N GLU A 19 -3.08 7.95 -1.96
CA GLU A 19 -2.04 8.97 -1.98
C GLU A 19 -0.79 8.51 -2.74
N ALA A 20 -0.07 9.48 -3.29
CA ALA A 20 1.24 9.27 -3.86
C ALA A 20 2.31 9.67 -2.84
N ILE A 21 3.20 8.74 -2.46
CA ILE A 21 4.27 9.00 -1.50
C ILE A 21 5.65 8.83 -2.14
N PHE A 22 6.58 9.70 -1.74
CA PHE A 22 7.97 9.67 -2.19
C PHE A 22 8.84 9.08 -1.09
N MET A 23 9.31 7.85 -1.29
CA MET A 23 10.06 7.11 -0.27
C MET A 23 11.37 6.58 -0.83
N LYS A 24 12.34 6.32 0.04
CA LYS A 24 13.66 5.79 -0.36
C LYS A 24 13.59 4.32 -0.81
N SER A 25 12.62 3.55 -0.32
CA SER A 25 12.44 2.12 -0.61
C SER A 25 11.00 1.67 -0.36
N LEU A 26 10.64 0.49 -0.89
CA LEU A 26 9.34 -0.13 -0.65
C LEU A 26 9.13 -0.45 0.84
N THR A 27 10.18 -0.84 1.56
CA THR A 27 10.11 -1.06 3.02
C THR A 27 9.71 0.20 3.79
N ASN A 28 10.22 1.37 3.39
CA ASN A 28 9.82 2.62 4.02
C ASN A 28 8.40 3.04 3.62
N ALA A 29 8.00 2.76 2.37
CA ALA A 29 6.63 2.98 1.91
C ALA A 29 5.62 2.14 2.71
N LYS A 30 5.89 0.85 2.92
CA LYS A 30 5.06 -0.06 3.75
C LYS A 30 4.82 0.49 5.15
N ARG A 31 5.91 0.83 5.86
CA ARG A 31 5.86 1.39 7.22
C ARG A 31 5.08 2.71 7.28
N SER A 32 5.29 3.58 6.29
CA SER A 32 4.54 4.83 6.20
C SER A 32 3.05 4.57 5.97
N ALA A 33 2.73 3.66 5.04
CA ALA A 33 1.36 3.34 4.68
C ALA A 33 0.59 2.75 5.87
N GLU A 34 1.20 1.84 6.63
CA GLU A 34 0.65 1.31 7.89
C GLU A 34 0.37 2.41 8.91
N HIS A 35 1.35 3.29 9.14
CA HIS A 35 1.21 4.35 10.14
C HIS A 35 0.13 5.38 9.79
N HIS A 36 -0.09 5.61 8.48
CA HIS A 36 -1.07 6.57 7.96
C HIS A 36 -2.40 5.93 7.58
N ALA A 37 -2.59 4.63 7.84
CA ALA A 37 -3.82 3.93 7.48
C ALA A 37 -5.04 4.56 8.17
N PRO A 38 -6.09 4.96 7.42
CA PRO A 38 -7.33 5.44 8.02
C PRO A 38 -7.98 4.38 8.90
N GLU A 39 -8.66 4.80 9.95
CA GLU A 39 -9.43 3.89 10.80
C GLU A 39 -10.47 3.11 9.95
N GLY A 40 -10.46 1.78 10.09
CA GLY A 40 -11.32 0.88 9.31
C GLY A 40 -10.75 0.43 7.96
N ALA A 41 -9.54 0.85 7.60
CA ALA A 41 -8.80 0.26 6.49
C ALA A 41 -8.48 -1.21 6.80
N MET A 42 -8.96 -2.12 5.97
CA MET A 42 -8.74 -3.57 6.09
C MET A 42 -7.68 -4.09 5.14
N ARG A 43 -7.36 -3.32 4.09
CA ARG A 43 -6.34 -3.68 3.10
C ARG A 43 -5.61 -2.43 2.63
N ILE A 44 -4.30 -2.58 2.44
CA ILE A 44 -3.41 -1.58 1.86
C ILE A 44 -2.78 -2.17 0.61
N GLU A 45 -2.77 -1.41 -0.47
CA GLU A 45 -2.03 -1.72 -1.69
C GLU A 45 -0.97 -0.68 -1.96
N ILE A 46 0.21 -1.14 -2.37
CA ILE A 46 1.29 -0.27 -2.85
C ILE A 46 1.59 -0.65 -4.29
N LYS A 47 1.44 0.32 -5.20
CA LYS A 47 1.78 0.23 -6.61
C LYS A 47 2.93 1.17 -6.96
N ASP A 48 3.56 0.93 -8.10
CA ASP A 48 4.35 1.97 -8.75
C ASP A 48 3.45 2.91 -9.59
N LEU A 49 4.07 3.87 -10.27
CA LEU A 49 3.37 4.83 -11.14
C LEU A 49 2.74 4.22 -12.39
N MET A 50 3.13 2.99 -12.76
CA MET A 50 2.63 2.26 -13.93
C MET A 50 1.53 1.26 -13.53
N ASP A 51 0.92 1.46 -12.35
CA ASP A 51 -0.09 0.58 -11.75
C ASP A 51 0.39 -0.86 -11.47
N GLN A 52 1.69 -1.12 -11.52
CA GLN A 52 2.22 -2.43 -11.15
C GLN A 52 2.07 -2.62 -9.64
N MET A 53 1.37 -3.68 -9.24
CA MET A 53 1.32 -4.08 -7.83
C MET A 53 2.73 -4.43 -7.36
N LEU A 54 3.20 -3.76 -6.31
CA LEU A 54 4.47 -4.06 -5.67
C LEU A 54 4.28 -4.84 -4.38
N SER A 55 3.26 -4.49 -3.61
CA SER A 55 2.97 -5.15 -2.35
C SER A 55 1.53 -4.92 -1.91
N ARG A 56 1.01 -5.82 -1.10
CA ARG A 56 -0.29 -5.68 -0.44
C ARG A 56 -0.24 -6.22 0.99
N MET A 57 -1.07 -5.67 1.85
CA MET A 57 -1.28 -6.14 3.21
C MET A 57 -2.77 -6.17 3.53
N THR A 58 -3.21 -7.19 4.26
CA THR A 58 -4.53 -7.25 4.89
C THR A 58 -4.32 -7.07 6.39
N LEU A 59 -5.23 -6.44 7.14
CA LEU A 59 -5.01 -6.08 8.55
C LEU A 59 -4.56 -7.25 9.45
N ASP A 60 -5.00 -8.47 9.12
CA ASP A 60 -4.70 -9.69 9.88
C ASP A 60 -3.50 -10.49 9.33
N ASP A 61 -2.82 -10.00 8.29
CA ASP A 61 -1.73 -10.68 7.58
C ASP A 61 -0.50 -9.77 7.40
N ASP A 62 0.66 -10.40 7.22
CA ASP A 62 1.88 -9.70 6.81
C ASP A 62 1.84 -9.22 5.35
N TRP A 63 2.75 -8.30 5.01
CA TRP A 63 2.93 -7.85 3.62
C TRP A 63 3.28 -9.00 2.68
N VAL A 64 2.56 -9.07 1.57
CA VAL A 64 2.87 -9.96 0.46
C VAL A 64 3.43 -9.13 -0.68
N ASP A 65 4.74 -9.26 -0.92
CA ASP A 65 5.40 -8.65 -2.06
C ASP A 65 5.08 -9.40 -3.35
N SER A 66 4.85 -8.63 -4.40
CA SER A 66 4.84 -9.18 -5.76
C SER A 66 6.26 -9.63 -6.06
N SER A 67 6.45 -10.92 -6.31
CA SER A 67 7.68 -11.41 -6.92
C SER A 67 7.84 -10.69 -8.26
N LYS A 68 8.92 -9.91 -8.39
CA LYS A 68 9.37 -9.48 -9.71
C LYS A 68 9.88 -10.74 -10.40
N ASP A 69 9.10 -11.30 -11.31
CA ASP A 69 9.66 -12.19 -12.33
C ASP A 69 10.72 -11.45 -13.16
#